data_AF-A0AAV8TKH8-F1
#
_entry.id   AF-A0AAV8TKH8-F1
#
_cell.length_a   1.000
_cell.length_b   1.000
_cell.length_c   1.000
_cell.angle_alpha   90.00
_cell.angle_beta   90.00
_cell.angle_gamma   90.00
#
_symmetry.space_group_name_H-M   'P 1'
#
loop_
_entity.id
_entity.type
_entity.pdbx_description
1 polymer ?
#
loop_
_entity_poly.entity_id
_entity_poly.type
_entity_poly.pdbx_seq_one_letter_code
_entity_poly.pdbx_strand_id
1 'polypeptide(L)'
;MDYEVCYRQRHEARSWLIMASQLLKRAHPSAFRSIVDSLRSYAKIAVGADVVSAAPGVSLQKARSWDEGVSSSFSTTPLKDIFKGKKVVIFGLPGAYTGVCSKQHVPSYKNNIDKFKAKGIDSIICVAINDPYVLNGWAEKLQATDAIEFYGDYNGSFHKSLELDKDLSVALLGPRSHRWSAYVEDGNVKVLNVEEAPSEFKVSGAEVILGQI
;
A
#
# COMPACT_ATOMS: atom_id res chain seq x y z
N MET A 1 60.24 -9.46 -44.36
CA MET A 1 58.86 -9.04 -44.68
C MET A 1 57.95 -10.04 -43.97
N ASP A 2 57.18 -9.70 -42.93
CA ASP A 2 56.43 -8.46 -42.79
C ASP A 2 56.33 -7.98 -41.34
N TYR A 3 57.15 -6.97 -41.02
CA TYR A 3 56.97 -6.10 -39.85
C TYR A 3 55.69 -5.22 -39.96
N GLU A 4 55.04 -5.19 -41.14
CA GLU A 4 53.83 -4.43 -41.45
C GLU A 4 52.55 -4.96 -40.77
N VAL A 5 52.43 -6.27 -40.56
CA VAL A 5 51.20 -6.88 -40.02
C VAL A 5 51.03 -6.59 -38.52
N CYS A 6 52.14 -6.50 -37.77
CA CYS A 6 52.12 -6.21 -36.33
C CYS A 6 51.94 -4.71 -36.01
N TYR A 7 52.16 -3.82 -36.97
CA TYR A 7 51.96 -2.36 -36.81
C TYR A 7 50.49 -1.97 -37.00
N ARG A 8 49.78 -2.64 -37.93
CA ARG A 8 48.38 -2.35 -38.25
C ARG A 8 47.40 -2.76 -37.14
N GLN A 9 47.66 -3.86 -36.43
CA GLN A 9 46.84 -4.30 -35.28
C GLN A 9 46.96 -3.41 -34.02
N ARG A 10 48.08 -2.69 -33.85
CA ARG A 10 48.28 -1.78 -32.69
C ARG A 10 47.67 -0.40 -32.89
N HIS A 11 47.45 0.04 -34.13
CA HIS A 11 46.78 1.30 -34.42
C HIS A 11 45.26 1.22 -34.26
N GLU A 12 44.63 0.08 -34.59
CA GLU A 12 43.19 -0.11 -34.39
C GLU A 12 42.83 -0.19 -32.91
N ALA A 13 43.58 -0.95 -32.09
CA ALA A 13 43.32 -1.08 -30.66
C ALA A 13 43.39 0.26 -29.89
N ARG A 14 44.27 1.18 -30.31
CA ARG A 14 44.36 2.54 -29.72
C ARG A 14 43.20 3.44 -30.15
N SER A 15 42.62 3.24 -31.33
CA SER A 15 41.45 4.00 -31.80
C SER A 15 40.18 3.66 -30.98
N TRP A 16 39.98 2.37 -30.67
CA TRP A 16 38.87 1.92 -29.83
C TRP A 16 38.95 2.41 -28.38
N LEU A 17 40.15 2.46 -27.79
CA LEU A 17 40.37 2.98 -26.43
C LEU A 17 40.14 4.50 -26.33
N ILE A 18 40.45 5.26 -27.38
CA ILE A 18 40.23 6.72 -27.42
C ILE A 18 38.73 7.03 -27.66
N MET A 19 38.04 6.24 -28.49
CA MET A 19 36.58 6.35 -28.70
C MET A 19 35.78 5.96 -27.44
N ALA A 20 36.18 4.91 -26.72
CA ALA A 20 35.54 4.51 -25.45
C ALA A 20 35.71 5.56 -24.34
N SER A 21 36.84 6.27 -24.33
CA SER A 21 37.14 7.37 -23.39
C SER A 21 36.33 8.65 -23.69
N GLN A 22 36.02 8.92 -24.96
CA GLN A 22 35.21 10.09 -25.35
C GLN A 22 33.70 9.86 -25.16
N LEU A 23 33.23 8.61 -25.18
CA LEU A 23 31.83 8.27 -24.87
C LEU A 23 31.52 8.30 -23.36
N LEU A 24 32.51 8.06 -22.49
CA LEU A 24 32.35 8.18 -21.04
C LEU A 24 32.39 9.63 -20.51
N LYS A 25 32.79 10.61 -21.33
CA LYS A 25 32.86 12.03 -20.94
C LYS A 25 31.64 12.87 -21.37
N ARG A 26 30.59 12.24 -21.88
CA ARG A 26 29.31 12.88 -22.24
C ARG A 26 28.11 12.39 -21.43
N ALA A 27 28.34 11.77 -20.27
CA ALA A 27 27.28 11.54 -19.30
C ALA A 27 27.06 12.83 -18.49
N HIS A 28 26.07 13.63 -18.90
CA HIS A 28 25.59 14.75 -18.10
C HIS A 28 25.09 14.25 -16.73
N PRO A 29 25.46 14.90 -15.60
CA PRO A 29 24.97 14.53 -14.27
C PRO A 29 23.44 14.71 -14.08
N SER A 30 22.72 15.22 -15.09
CA SER A 30 21.27 15.42 -15.05
C SER A 30 20.46 14.12 -15.20
N ALA A 31 20.98 13.12 -15.92
CA ALA A 31 20.25 11.86 -16.15
C ALA A 31 20.25 10.94 -14.92
N PHE A 32 21.26 11.06 -14.05
CA PHE A 32 21.33 10.29 -12.80
C PHE A 32 20.46 10.88 -11.68
N ARG A 33 20.13 12.18 -11.76
CA ARG A 33 19.25 12.85 -10.78
C ARG A 33 17.77 12.49 -11.00
N SER A 34 17.38 12.20 -12.25
CA SER A 34 16.00 11.85 -12.62
C SER A 34 15.54 10.47 -12.16
N ILE A 35 16.46 9.51 -11.93
CA ILE A 35 16.12 8.15 -11.52
C ILE A 35 15.95 8.07 -9.99
N VAL A 36 16.65 8.91 -9.23
CA VAL A 36 16.55 8.97 -7.77
C VAL A 36 15.29 9.72 -7.32
N ASP A 37 14.81 10.70 -8.10
CA ASP A 37 13.57 11.44 -7.79
C ASP A 37 12.28 10.68 -8.13
N SER A 38 12.35 9.54 -8.86
CA SER A 38 11.19 8.70 -9.19
C SER A 38 10.85 7.65 -8.12
N LEU A 39 11.59 7.60 -7.02
CA LEU A 39 11.38 6.68 -5.89
C LEU A 39 10.86 7.39 -4.64
N ARG A 40 10.05 8.44 -4.80
CA ARG A 40 9.26 8.94 -3.67
C ARG A 40 8.11 7.97 -3.43
N SER A 41 8.35 6.98 -2.55
CA SER A 41 7.30 6.26 -1.85
C SER A 41 6.31 7.30 -1.33
N TYR A 42 5.09 7.27 -1.85
CA TYR A 42 4.03 8.21 -1.46
C TYR A 42 3.63 8.04 0.01
N ALA A 43 3.99 6.92 0.65
CA ALA A 43 3.74 6.65 2.05
C ALA A 43 4.93 7.06 2.94
N LYS A 44 4.64 7.78 4.02
CA LYS A 44 5.58 8.05 5.11
C LYS A 44 5.80 6.84 6.00
N ILE A 45 4.81 5.95 6.07
CA ILE A 45 4.98 4.68 6.78
C ILE A 45 5.86 3.75 5.94
N ALA A 46 6.96 3.30 6.54
CA ALA A 46 7.92 2.39 5.93
C ALA A 46 7.86 1.02 6.62
N VAL A 47 8.35 -0.01 5.93
CA VAL A 47 8.62 -1.31 6.57
C VAL A 47 9.55 -1.09 7.77
N GLY A 48 9.19 -1.68 8.90
CA GLY A 48 9.87 -1.51 10.19
C GLY A 48 9.29 -0.40 11.08
N ALA A 49 8.40 0.45 10.56
CA ALA A 49 7.72 1.45 11.39
C ALA A 49 6.60 0.84 12.24
N ASP A 50 6.39 1.39 13.43
CA ASP A 50 5.26 1.06 14.28
C ASP A 50 4.04 1.91 13.90
N VAL A 51 2.94 1.27 13.49
CA VAL A 51 1.74 1.94 12.97
C VAL A 51 1.04 2.78 14.04
N VAL A 52 1.10 2.37 15.30
CA VAL A 52 0.48 3.10 16.42
C VAL A 52 1.24 4.39 16.70
N SER A 53 2.56 4.35 16.62
CA SER A 53 3.46 5.49 16.79
C SER A 53 3.42 6.43 15.58
N ALA A 54 3.22 5.88 14.37
CA ALA A 54 3.07 6.68 13.14
C ALA A 54 1.76 7.48 13.09
N ALA A 55 0.72 7.02 13.79
CA ALA A 55 -0.60 7.67 13.87
C ALA A 55 -1.03 7.87 15.33
N PRO A 56 -0.31 8.74 16.09
CA PRO A 56 -0.54 8.88 17.53
C PRO A 56 -1.93 9.47 17.82
N GLY A 57 -2.65 8.85 18.74
CA GLY A 57 -3.98 9.31 19.17
C GLY A 57 -5.11 9.05 18.16
N VAL A 58 -4.81 8.39 17.04
CA VAL A 58 -5.83 8.00 16.06
C VAL A 58 -6.62 6.77 16.57
N SER A 59 -7.92 6.78 16.29
CA SER A 59 -8.82 5.65 16.49
C SER A 59 -9.69 5.47 15.26
N LEU A 60 -9.98 4.21 14.91
CA LEU A 60 -10.85 3.86 13.79
C LEU A 60 -12.25 3.50 14.28
N GLN A 61 -13.25 3.60 13.42
CA GLN A 61 -14.64 3.26 13.76
C GLN A 61 -14.97 1.90 13.16
N LYS A 62 -15.10 0.85 13.98
CA LYS A 62 -15.58 -0.44 13.49
C LYS A 62 -16.95 -0.27 12.84
N ALA A 63 -17.12 -0.87 11.66
CA ALA A 63 -18.36 -0.85 10.90
C ALA A 63 -19.50 -1.41 11.77
N ARG A 64 -20.62 -0.70 11.77
CA ARG A 64 -21.79 -0.95 12.61
C ARG A 64 -23.02 -0.24 12.07
N SER A 65 -24.20 -0.63 12.52
CA SER A 65 -25.44 0.11 12.31
C SER A 65 -25.46 1.44 13.08
N TRP A 66 -26.41 2.31 12.74
CA TRP A 66 -26.61 3.56 13.48
C TRP A 66 -26.99 3.31 14.94
N ASP A 67 -27.90 2.36 15.19
CA ASP A 67 -28.41 2.05 16.53
C ASP A 67 -27.31 1.52 17.45
N GLU A 68 -26.39 0.68 16.93
CA GLU A 68 -25.18 0.26 17.64
C GLU A 68 -24.22 1.43 17.90
N GLY A 69 -24.16 2.40 16.98
CA GLY A 69 -23.45 3.65 17.19
C GLY A 69 -24.02 4.43 18.38
N VAL A 70 -25.34 4.59 18.45
CA VAL A 70 -26.00 5.30 19.56
C VAL A 70 -25.82 4.55 20.88
N SER A 71 -26.04 3.23 20.89
CA SER A 71 -25.97 2.42 22.12
C SER A 71 -24.57 2.35 22.71
N SER A 72 -23.53 2.45 21.88
CA SER A 72 -22.13 2.51 22.30
C SER A 72 -21.59 3.92 22.50
N SER A 73 -22.45 4.96 22.50
CA SER A 73 -22.05 6.37 22.60
C SER A 73 -20.99 6.76 21.56
N PHE A 74 -21.15 6.27 20.33
CA PHE A 74 -20.28 6.48 19.19
C PHE A 74 -18.81 6.07 19.43
N SER A 75 -18.61 5.01 20.20
CA SER A 75 -17.27 4.47 20.52
C SER A 75 -16.37 4.28 19.29
N THR A 76 -15.06 4.38 19.52
CA THR A 76 -14.01 4.18 18.52
C THR A 76 -13.01 3.15 19.04
N THR A 77 -12.22 2.55 18.14
CA THR A 77 -11.20 1.55 18.46
C THR A 77 -9.81 2.17 18.30
N PRO A 78 -9.08 2.38 19.40
CA PRO A 78 -7.68 2.79 19.37
C PRO A 78 -6.81 1.83 18.54
N LEU A 79 -5.83 2.35 17.79
CA LEU A 79 -4.96 1.51 16.96
C LEU A 79 -4.21 0.43 17.77
N LYS A 80 -3.85 0.72 19.03
CA LYS A 80 -3.24 -0.27 19.94
C LYS A 80 -4.10 -1.52 20.12
N ASP A 81 -5.43 -1.37 20.17
CA ASP A 81 -6.35 -2.49 20.40
C ASP A 81 -6.51 -3.32 19.12
N ILE A 82 -6.21 -2.71 17.96
CA ILE A 82 -6.20 -3.35 16.66
C ILE A 82 -4.90 -4.15 16.45
N PHE A 83 -3.73 -3.55 16.74
CA PHE A 83 -2.45 -4.09 16.27
C PHE A 83 -1.53 -4.69 17.36
N LYS A 84 -1.67 -4.29 18.63
CA LYS A 84 -0.72 -4.71 19.68
C LYS A 84 -0.91 -6.20 19.99
N GLY A 85 0.20 -6.94 20.01
CA GLY A 85 0.22 -8.38 20.26
C GLY A 85 -0.46 -9.24 19.20
N LYS A 86 -0.75 -8.70 18.01
CA LYS A 86 -1.51 -9.37 16.95
C LYS A 86 -0.74 -9.36 15.62
N LYS A 87 -1.01 -10.38 14.81
CA LYS A 87 -0.67 -10.48 13.38
C LYS A 87 -1.88 -10.06 12.56
N VAL A 88 -1.82 -8.86 12.01
CA VAL A 88 -2.92 -8.22 11.30
C VAL A 88 -2.54 -8.02 9.85
N VAL A 89 -3.41 -8.45 8.95
CA VAL A 89 -3.36 -8.02 7.55
C VAL A 89 -4.36 -6.89 7.38
N ILE A 90 -3.90 -5.71 6.99
CA ILE A 90 -4.75 -4.55 6.75
C ILE A 90 -4.65 -4.13 5.29
N PHE A 91 -5.77 -3.78 4.68
CA PHE A 91 -5.78 -3.17 3.35
C PHE A 91 -6.69 -1.95 3.32
N GLY A 92 -6.20 -0.89 2.66
CA GLY A 92 -6.92 0.34 2.47
C GLY A 92 -7.35 0.53 1.01
N LEU A 93 -8.47 1.23 0.82
CA LEU A 93 -9.03 1.46 -0.49
C LEU A 93 -9.76 2.81 -0.60
N PRO A 94 -9.97 3.31 -1.83
CA PRO A 94 -10.62 4.61 -2.06
C PRO A 94 -11.98 4.78 -1.39
N GLY A 95 -12.84 3.75 -1.40
CA GLY A 95 -14.14 3.85 -0.76
C GLY A 95 -15.12 2.72 -1.02
N ALA A 96 -16.09 2.60 -0.11
CA ALA A 96 -17.25 1.74 -0.25
C ALA A 96 -18.01 2.01 -1.56
N TYR A 97 -18.65 0.98 -2.12
CA TYR A 97 -19.45 1.03 -3.35
C TYR A 97 -18.71 1.44 -4.63
N THR A 98 -17.38 1.60 -4.60
CA THR A 98 -16.58 1.94 -5.79
C THR A 98 -16.14 0.68 -6.55
N GLY A 99 -15.82 0.83 -7.85
CA GLY A 99 -15.68 -0.25 -8.83
C GLY A 99 -14.74 -1.40 -8.43
N VAL A 100 -13.43 -1.17 -8.50
CA VAL A 100 -12.39 -2.20 -8.20
C VAL A 100 -12.47 -2.68 -6.76
N CYS A 101 -12.81 -1.78 -5.83
CA CYS A 101 -12.97 -2.10 -4.40
C CYS A 101 -14.00 -3.20 -4.17
N SER A 102 -15.17 -3.08 -4.81
CA SER A 102 -16.29 -4.02 -4.63
C SER A 102 -16.14 -5.28 -5.48
N LYS A 103 -15.55 -5.16 -6.68
CA LYS A 103 -15.48 -6.27 -7.65
C LYS A 103 -14.27 -7.20 -7.44
N GLN A 104 -13.17 -6.69 -6.90
CA GLN A 104 -11.90 -7.42 -6.85
C GLN A 104 -11.22 -7.35 -5.49
N HIS A 105 -11.03 -6.14 -4.93
CA HIS A 105 -10.18 -5.97 -3.76
C HIS A 105 -10.72 -6.72 -2.53
N VAL A 106 -11.93 -6.41 -2.06
CA VAL A 106 -12.54 -7.10 -0.92
C VAL A 106 -12.78 -8.60 -1.18
N PRO A 107 -13.34 -9.01 -2.35
CA PRO A 107 -13.49 -10.43 -2.67
C PRO A 107 -12.18 -11.23 -2.61
N SER A 108 -11.03 -10.65 -3.03
CA SER A 108 -9.75 -11.36 -2.96
C SER A 108 -9.40 -11.78 -1.54
N TYR A 109 -9.61 -10.90 -0.54
CA TYR A 109 -9.36 -11.22 0.86
C TYR A 109 -10.38 -12.21 1.43
N LYS A 110 -11.67 -12.00 1.14
CA LYS A 110 -12.75 -12.88 1.58
C LYS A 110 -12.52 -14.32 1.11
N ASN A 111 -12.16 -14.50 -0.16
CA ASN A 111 -12.00 -15.82 -0.78
C ASN A 111 -10.73 -16.55 -0.30
N ASN A 112 -9.80 -15.85 0.34
CA ASN A 112 -8.55 -16.44 0.83
C ASN A 112 -8.45 -16.45 2.37
N ILE A 113 -9.55 -16.19 3.09
CA ILE A 113 -9.56 -16.09 4.56
C ILE A 113 -8.93 -17.30 5.26
N ASP A 114 -9.20 -18.52 4.78
CA ASP A 114 -8.67 -19.74 5.38
C ASP A 114 -7.16 -19.88 5.21
N LYS A 115 -6.60 -19.34 4.12
CA LYS A 115 -5.14 -19.33 3.91
C LYS A 115 -4.44 -18.36 4.88
N PHE A 116 -5.06 -17.22 5.16
CA PHE A 116 -4.56 -16.29 6.17
C PHE A 116 -4.63 -16.90 7.57
N LYS A 117 -5.75 -17.55 7.92
CA LYS A 117 -5.88 -18.30 9.18
C LYS A 117 -4.82 -19.39 9.31
N ALA A 118 -4.55 -20.14 8.24
CA ALA A 118 -3.50 -21.16 8.21
C ALA A 118 -2.08 -20.60 8.42
N LYS A 119 -1.84 -19.33 8.08
CA LYS A 119 -0.59 -18.61 8.36
C LYS A 119 -0.55 -17.96 9.75
N GLY A 120 -1.57 -18.15 10.57
CA GLY A 120 -1.65 -17.58 11.91
C GLY A 120 -1.92 -16.08 11.94
N ILE A 121 -2.61 -15.55 10.92
CA ILE A 121 -3.13 -14.17 10.95
C ILE A 121 -4.34 -14.11 11.88
N ASP A 122 -4.30 -13.21 12.85
CA ASP A 122 -5.35 -13.03 13.86
C ASP A 122 -6.58 -12.32 13.27
N SER A 123 -6.35 -11.30 12.43
CA SER A 123 -7.42 -10.56 11.78
C SER A 123 -7.03 -10.00 10.42
N ILE A 124 -8.03 -9.88 9.56
CA ILE A 124 -7.95 -9.14 8.30
C ILE A 124 -8.85 -7.93 8.40
N ILE A 125 -8.30 -6.74 8.11
CA ILE A 125 -9.01 -5.47 8.22
C ILE A 125 -9.08 -4.76 6.88
N CYS A 126 -10.29 -4.34 6.51
CA CYS A 126 -10.52 -3.36 5.45
C CYS A 126 -10.71 -1.98 6.08
N VAL A 127 -9.92 -0.99 5.65
CA VAL A 127 -10.06 0.40 6.11
C VAL A 127 -10.34 1.35 4.94
N ALA A 128 -11.23 2.32 5.13
CA ALA A 128 -11.52 3.33 4.11
C ALA A 128 -11.95 4.67 4.73
N ILE A 129 -11.76 5.76 3.97
CA ILE A 129 -12.30 7.08 4.31
C ILE A 129 -13.80 7.11 3.98
N ASN A 130 -14.57 6.50 4.88
CA ASN A 130 -16.02 6.42 4.91
C ASN A 130 -16.44 6.38 6.39
N ASP A 131 -17.67 6.79 6.69
CA ASP A 131 -18.26 6.55 8.00
C ASP A 131 -18.52 5.04 8.25
N PRO A 132 -18.60 4.59 9.52
CA PRO A 132 -18.76 3.17 9.83
C PRO A 132 -20.10 2.58 9.35
N TYR A 133 -21.12 3.41 9.15
CA TYR A 133 -22.46 2.95 8.77
C TYR A 133 -22.52 2.58 7.29
N VAL A 134 -21.93 3.42 6.44
CA VAL A 134 -21.75 3.13 5.01
C VAL A 134 -20.90 1.88 4.82
N LEU A 135 -19.81 1.74 5.59
CA LEU A 135 -18.99 0.53 5.54
C LEU A 135 -19.74 -0.71 6.00
N ASN A 136 -20.61 -0.61 7.01
CA ASN A 136 -21.42 -1.74 7.48
C ASN A 136 -22.33 -2.27 6.38
N GLY A 137 -23.19 -1.40 5.82
CA GLY A 137 -24.11 -1.82 4.76
C GLY A 137 -23.37 -2.32 3.51
N TRP A 138 -22.18 -1.77 3.22
CA TRP A 138 -21.35 -2.26 2.12
C TRP A 138 -20.75 -3.64 2.40
N ALA A 139 -20.23 -3.87 3.61
CA ALA A 139 -19.68 -5.16 4.03
C ALA A 139 -20.74 -6.28 4.01
N GLU A 140 -21.94 -5.98 4.49
CA GLU A 140 -23.10 -6.87 4.41
C GLU A 140 -23.47 -7.19 2.97
N LYS A 141 -23.52 -6.18 2.09
CA LYS A 141 -23.79 -6.37 0.65
C LYS A 141 -22.76 -7.27 -0.03
N LEU A 142 -21.50 -7.22 0.40
CA LEU A 142 -20.43 -8.10 -0.10
C LEU A 142 -20.39 -9.46 0.60
N GLN A 143 -21.22 -9.66 1.64
CA GLN A 143 -21.22 -10.82 2.52
C GLN A 143 -19.80 -11.10 3.05
N ALA A 144 -19.11 -10.06 3.49
CA ALA A 144 -17.70 -10.13 3.88
C ALA A 144 -17.48 -10.01 5.41
N THR A 145 -18.55 -9.79 6.17
CA THR A 145 -18.52 -9.54 7.63
C THR A 145 -17.96 -10.70 8.44
N ASP A 146 -18.11 -11.93 7.97
CA ASP A 146 -17.63 -13.14 8.67
C ASP A 146 -16.14 -13.42 8.43
N ALA A 147 -15.53 -12.73 7.46
CA ALA A 147 -14.15 -12.94 7.03
C ALA A 147 -13.25 -11.73 7.29
N ILE A 148 -13.79 -10.52 7.18
CA ILE A 148 -13.02 -9.28 7.22
C ILE A 148 -13.68 -8.32 8.20
N GLU A 149 -12.88 -7.71 9.07
CA GLU A 149 -13.33 -6.60 9.90
C GLU A 149 -13.24 -5.30 9.11
N PHE A 150 -14.32 -4.52 9.09
CA PHE A 150 -14.37 -3.25 8.37
C PHE A 150 -14.25 -2.08 9.34
N TYR A 151 -13.43 -1.10 8.98
CA TYR A 151 -13.17 0.08 9.80
C TYR A 151 -13.27 1.36 8.97
N GLY A 152 -14.06 2.31 9.47
CA GLY A 152 -14.12 3.67 8.97
C GLY A 152 -12.97 4.51 9.52
N ASP A 153 -12.44 5.35 8.65
CA ASP A 153 -11.57 6.49 8.97
C ASP A 153 -12.29 7.77 8.51
N TYR A 154 -13.41 8.09 9.16
CA TYR A 154 -14.41 9.03 8.62
C TYR A 154 -13.84 10.42 8.25
N ASN A 155 -12.82 10.89 8.98
CA ASN A 155 -12.19 12.19 8.79
C ASN A 155 -10.83 12.10 8.05
N GLY A 156 -10.41 10.89 7.68
CA GLY A 156 -9.14 10.62 7.01
C GLY A 156 -7.91 10.72 7.90
N SER A 157 -8.06 10.83 9.22
CA SER A 157 -6.94 11.07 10.14
C SER A 157 -5.92 9.94 10.11
N PHE A 158 -6.38 8.68 10.04
CA PHE A 158 -5.48 7.54 9.95
C PHE A 158 -4.67 7.58 8.67
N HIS A 159 -5.33 7.70 7.52
CA HIS A 159 -4.63 7.71 6.23
C HIS A 159 -3.70 8.91 6.09
N LYS A 160 -4.11 10.11 6.53
CA LYS A 160 -3.27 11.30 6.52
C LYS A 160 -2.01 11.15 7.37
N SER A 161 -2.13 10.57 8.57
CA SER A 161 -0.97 10.32 9.44
C SER A 161 0.07 9.41 8.79
N LEU A 162 -0.36 8.50 7.91
CA LEU A 162 0.52 7.58 7.18
C LEU A 162 0.96 8.11 5.81
N GLU A 163 0.49 9.29 5.40
CA GLU A 163 0.60 9.83 4.04
C GLU A 163 0.05 8.84 2.98
N LEU A 164 -1.07 8.19 3.31
CA LEU A 164 -1.81 7.27 2.45
C LEU A 164 -3.14 7.88 1.98
N ASP A 165 -3.31 9.20 2.10
CA ASP A 165 -4.44 9.93 1.56
C ASP A 165 -4.18 10.46 0.14
N LYS A 166 -5.24 10.61 -0.64
CA LYS A 166 -5.21 11.07 -2.02
C LYS A 166 -6.47 11.87 -2.32
N ASP A 167 -6.31 13.02 -2.96
CA ASP A 167 -7.45 13.76 -3.51
C ASP A 167 -7.98 13.06 -4.78
N LEU A 168 -9.21 12.57 -4.69
CA LEU A 168 -9.97 11.95 -5.78
C LEU A 168 -11.19 12.79 -6.17
N SER A 169 -11.14 14.11 -5.98
CA SER A 169 -12.21 15.04 -6.37
C SER A 169 -12.55 14.98 -7.86
N VAL A 170 -11.58 14.67 -8.72
CA VAL A 170 -11.81 14.45 -10.17
C VAL A 170 -12.81 13.32 -10.46
N ALA A 171 -12.95 12.38 -9.52
CA ALA A 171 -13.89 11.27 -9.56
C ALA A 171 -15.10 11.48 -8.63
N LEU A 172 -15.34 12.72 -8.16
CA LEU A 172 -16.43 13.11 -7.25
C LEU A 172 -16.36 12.46 -5.86
N LEU A 173 -15.17 12.05 -5.41
CA LEU A 173 -15.00 11.35 -4.12
C LEU A 173 -14.41 12.20 -3.00
N GLY A 174 -13.78 13.34 -3.34
CA GLY A 174 -13.01 14.15 -2.40
C GLY A 174 -11.72 13.46 -1.92
N PRO A 175 -11.19 13.86 -0.75
CA PRO A 175 -10.04 13.18 -0.12
C PRO A 175 -10.39 11.74 0.29
N ARG A 176 -9.64 10.77 -0.22
CA ARG A 176 -9.80 9.32 0.02
C ARG A 176 -8.45 8.68 0.36
N SER A 177 -8.43 7.37 0.58
CA SER A 177 -7.18 6.64 0.68
C SER A 177 -6.64 6.26 -0.71
N HIS A 178 -5.31 6.15 -0.82
CA HIS A 178 -4.67 5.28 -1.79
C HIS A 178 -5.23 3.83 -1.70
N ARG A 179 -4.94 3.01 -2.70
CA ARG A 179 -5.14 1.56 -2.57
C ARG A 179 -3.83 0.92 -2.09
N TRP A 180 -3.89 0.16 -1.01
CA TRP A 180 -2.70 -0.41 -0.39
C TRP A 180 -3.04 -1.64 0.46
N SER A 181 -2.02 -2.42 0.81
CA SER A 181 -2.09 -3.51 1.77
C SER A 181 -0.84 -3.54 2.64
N ALA A 182 -0.95 -3.99 3.88
CA ALA A 182 0.18 -4.22 4.76
C ALA A 182 -0.02 -5.47 5.62
N TYR A 183 1.09 -6.11 5.96
CA TYR A 183 1.17 -7.08 7.05
C TYR A 183 1.83 -6.39 8.25
N VAL A 184 1.14 -6.42 9.39
CA VAL A 184 1.56 -5.77 10.63
C VAL A 184 1.63 -6.82 11.74
N GLU A 185 2.73 -6.86 12.47
CA GLU A 185 2.93 -7.78 13.60
C GLU A 185 3.36 -7.00 14.84
N ASP A 186 2.55 -7.08 15.89
CA ASP A 186 2.71 -6.32 17.14
C ASP A 186 2.94 -4.81 16.90
N GLY A 187 2.09 -4.22 16.05
CA GLY A 187 2.21 -2.82 15.63
C GLY A 187 3.27 -2.53 14.55
N ASN A 188 4.22 -3.42 14.32
CA ASN A 188 5.31 -3.21 13.36
C ASN A 188 4.90 -3.60 11.94
N VAL A 189 5.02 -2.68 10.99
CA VAL A 189 4.79 -2.97 9.56
C VAL A 189 5.90 -3.87 9.04
N LYS A 190 5.56 -5.10 8.66
CA LYS A 190 6.48 -6.08 8.07
C LYS A 190 6.51 -5.99 6.54
N VAL A 191 5.37 -5.66 5.95
CA VAL A 191 5.19 -5.54 4.51
C VAL A 191 4.26 -4.38 4.23
N LEU A 192 4.54 -3.61 3.18
CA LEU A 192 3.68 -2.55 2.68
C LEU A 192 3.68 -2.57 1.15
N ASN A 193 2.50 -2.66 0.56
CA ASN A 193 2.28 -2.52 -0.88
C ASN A 193 1.35 -1.33 -1.11
N VAL A 194 1.74 -0.38 -1.95
CA VAL A 194 0.91 0.77 -2.34
C VAL A 194 0.78 0.75 -3.86
N GLU A 195 -0.45 0.82 -4.36
CA GLU A 195 -0.69 0.92 -5.79
C GLU A 195 -0.23 2.28 -6.32
N GLU A 196 0.34 2.29 -7.53
CA GLU A 196 0.78 3.52 -8.20
C GLU A 196 -0.40 4.48 -8.44
N ALA A 197 -1.54 3.93 -8.86
CA ALA A 197 -2.79 4.67 -8.96
C ALA A 197 -3.91 3.98 -8.16
N PRO A 198 -4.80 4.73 -7.47
CA PRO A 198 -5.86 4.12 -6.65
C PRO A 198 -6.89 3.29 -7.45
N SER A 199 -6.93 3.43 -8.77
CA SER A 199 -7.74 2.59 -9.67
C SER A 199 -7.08 1.27 -10.03
N GLU A 200 -5.78 1.10 -9.79
CA GLU A 200 -5.05 -0.14 -10.03
C GLU A 200 -5.28 -1.15 -8.91
N PHE A 201 -4.96 -2.41 -9.19
CA PHE A 201 -5.05 -3.53 -8.27
C PHE A 201 -4.04 -4.60 -8.70
N LYS A 202 -2.75 -4.29 -8.56
CA LYS A 202 -1.63 -5.12 -8.98
C LYS A 202 -0.84 -5.69 -7.80
N VAL A 203 -0.71 -4.93 -6.72
CA VAL A 203 0.19 -5.23 -5.60
C VAL A 203 -0.52 -5.33 -4.25
N SER A 204 -1.74 -4.80 -4.12
CA SER A 204 -2.48 -4.77 -2.85
C SER A 204 -3.43 -5.97 -2.66
N GLY A 205 -3.40 -6.94 -3.56
CA GLY A 205 -4.30 -8.10 -3.52
C GLY A 205 -3.96 -9.13 -2.46
N ALA A 206 -4.97 -9.90 -2.04
CA ALA A 206 -4.82 -10.95 -1.03
C ALA A 206 -3.75 -11.97 -1.39
N GLU A 207 -3.69 -12.39 -2.65
CA GLU A 207 -2.71 -13.35 -3.16
C GLU A 207 -1.29 -12.81 -3.05
N VAL A 208 -1.09 -11.51 -3.31
CA VAL A 208 0.23 -10.87 -3.23
C VAL A 208 0.71 -10.83 -1.80
N ILE A 209 -0.12 -10.29 -0.88
CA ILE A 209 0.27 -10.20 0.53
C ILE A 209 0.43 -11.58 1.18
N LEU A 210 -0.36 -12.59 0.79
CA LEU A 210 -0.18 -13.97 1.24
C LEU A 210 1.19 -14.55 0.89
N GLY A 211 1.74 -14.18 -0.27
CA GLY A 211 3.08 -14.58 -0.70
C GLY A 211 4.20 -13.88 0.08
N GLN A 212 3.87 -12.88 0.89
CA GLN A 212 4.82 -12.03 1.63
C GLN A 212 4.75 -12.26 3.16
N ILE A 213 3.83 -13.12 3.63
CA ILE A 213 3.66 -13.53 5.05
C ILE A 213 4.42 -14.82 5.33
#